data_AF-A0A2E4UU29-F1
#
_entry.id   AF-A0A2E4UU29-F1
#
_cell.length_a   1.000
_cell.length_b   1.000
_cell.length_c   1.000
_cell.angle_alpha   90.00
_cell.angle_beta   90.00
_cell.angle_gamma   90.00
#
_symmetry.space_group_name_H-M   'P 1'
#
loop_
_entity.id
_entity.type
_entity.pdbx_description
1 polymer ?
#
loop_
_entity_poly.entity_id
_entity_poly.type
_entity_poly.pdbx_seq_one_letter_code
_entity_poly.pdbx_strand_id
1 'polypeptide(L)'
;MTHLGVHLVRLEPGRESTQFHFHHQDEEFLYILAGRGVATLGSQEYEVGVGDFMGFTAPSLPHKLHNPFDEDLVYLMCGERNAIDVCDYPSIGKRMYRINDAREAVDQDALQSIGVPPAEPDAESELDG
;
A
#
# COMPACT_ATOMS: atom_id res chain seq x y z
N MET A 1 -17.97 -11.01 0.06
CA MET A 1 -16.65 -10.62 0.59
C MET A 1 -16.75 -9.17 1.03
N THR A 2 -16.58 -8.89 2.33
CA THR A 2 -16.66 -7.54 2.91
C THR A 2 -15.31 -7.01 3.39
N HIS A 3 -14.38 -7.90 3.72
CA HIS A 3 -13.05 -7.58 4.26
C HIS A 3 -11.99 -7.31 3.19
N LEU A 4 -12.27 -7.64 1.92
CA LEU A 4 -11.37 -7.43 0.80
C LEU A 4 -12.09 -6.59 -0.26
N GLY A 5 -11.41 -5.58 -0.79
CA GLY A 5 -11.77 -4.94 -2.04
C GLY A 5 -11.01 -5.58 -3.18
N VAL A 6 -11.70 -5.94 -4.27
CA VAL A 6 -11.06 -6.43 -5.49
C VAL A 6 -11.53 -5.55 -6.65
N HIS A 7 -10.58 -4.99 -7.38
CA HIS A 7 -10.81 -4.03 -8.45
C HIS A 7 -10.13 -4.52 -9.73
N LEU A 8 -10.89 -4.58 -10.82
CA LEU A 8 -10.31 -4.66 -12.16
C LEU A 8 -9.97 -3.23 -12.60
N VAL A 9 -8.68 -2.94 -12.78
CA VAL A 9 -8.19 -1.61 -13.08
C VAL A 9 -7.63 -1.57 -14.50
N ARG A 10 -7.95 -0.48 -15.21
CA ARG A 10 -7.38 -0.14 -16.52
C ARG A 10 -6.56 1.14 -16.36
N LEU A 11 -5.26 1.06 -16.59
CA LEU A 11 -4.32 2.17 -16.50
C LEU A 11 -3.85 2.56 -17.90
N GLU A 12 -4.33 3.70 -18.36
CA GLU A 12 -4.07 4.23 -19.70
C GLU A 12 -2.59 4.65 -19.89
N PRO A 13 -2.09 4.71 -21.13
CA PRO A 13 -0.80 5.29 -21.47
C PRO A 13 -0.50 6.62 -20.76
N GLY A 14 0.69 6.72 -20.17
CA GLY A 14 1.18 7.90 -19.45
C GLY A 14 0.54 8.14 -18.08
N ARG A 15 -0.28 7.21 -17.56
CA ARG A 15 -0.91 7.35 -16.24
C ARG A 15 -0.16 6.58 -15.15
N GLU A 16 -0.41 7.01 -13.91
CA GLU A 16 0.01 6.32 -12.68
C GLU A 16 -1.22 5.75 -11.96
N SER A 17 -1.05 4.60 -11.31
CA SER A 17 -2.12 3.93 -10.57
C SER A 17 -2.57 4.72 -9.34
N THR A 18 -1.61 5.31 -8.63
CA THR A 18 -1.80 5.92 -7.32
C THR A 18 -0.61 6.83 -6.97
N GLN A 19 -0.75 7.63 -5.91
CA GLN A 19 0.37 8.33 -5.30
C GLN A 19 1.35 7.32 -4.69
N PHE A 20 2.65 7.61 -4.69
CA PHE A 20 3.65 6.75 -4.07
C PHE A 20 3.39 6.60 -2.57
N HIS A 21 3.05 5.38 -2.13
CA HIS A 21 2.48 5.16 -0.80
C HIS A 21 2.78 3.77 -0.25
N PHE A 22 2.60 3.59 1.06
CA PHE A 22 2.47 2.29 1.70
C PHE A 22 1.43 2.34 2.82
N HIS A 23 0.88 1.17 3.12
CA HIS A 23 -0.07 0.96 4.20
C HIS A 23 0.63 0.43 5.44
N HIS A 24 0.14 0.83 6.62
CA HIS A 24 0.64 0.32 7.89
C HIS A 24 -0.17 -0.88 8.37
N GLN A 25 -1.45 -1.02 7.98
CA GLN A 25 -2.33 -2.10 8.44
C GLN A 25 -3.00 -2.89 7.32
N ASP A 26 -3.32 -2.27 6.17
CA ASP A 26 -3.92 -2.99 5.04
C ASP A 26 -2.84 -3.64 4.16
N GLU A 27 -2.92 -4.96 3.96
CA GLU A 27 -2.15 -5.60 2.88
C GLU A 27 -2.76 -5.30 1.49
N GLU A 28 -1.92 -5.25 0.45
CA GLU A 28 -2.31 -5.02 -0.93
C GLU A 28 -1.61 -6.00 -1.88
N PHE A 29 -2.26 -6.37 -2.99
CA PHE A 29 -1.59 -7.00 -4.12
C PHE A 29 -2.08 -6.48 -5.46
N LEU A 30 -1.21 -6.62 -6.46
CA LEU A 30 -1.50 -6.42 -7.87
C LEU A 30 -1.18 -7.69 -8.68
N TYR A 31 -2.02 -8.01 -9.66
CA TYR A 31 -1.79 -9.09 -10.62
C TYR A 31 -2.08 -8.62 -12.04
N ILE A 32 -1.08 -8.66 -12.92
CA ILE A 32 -1.18 -8.10 -14.27
C ILE A 32 -1.88 -9.07 -15.21
N LEU A 33 -2.93 -8.58 -15.89
CA LEU A 33 -3.78 -9.35 -16.80
C LEU A 33 -3.48 -9.06 -18.29
N ALA A 34 -3.14 -7.82 -18.64
CA ALA A 34 -2.82 -7.42 -20.01
C ALA A 34 -1.90 -6.20 -20.02
N GLY A 35 -1.10 -6.05 -21.07
CA GLY A 35 -0.14 -4.94 -21.21
C GLY A 35 1.10 -5.10 -20.34
N ARG A 36 1.85 -4.00 -20.20
CA ARG A 36 3.03 -3.90 -19.34
C ARG A 36 3.09 -2.53 -18.67
N GLY A 37 3.84 -2.43 -17.59
CA GLY A 37 4.05 -1.20 -16.84
C GLY A 37 5.39 -1.21 -16.14
N VAL A 38 5.64 -0.16 -15.35
CA VAL A 38 6.83 -0.06 -14.52
C VAL A 38 6.39 0.21 -13.09
N ALA A 39 6.69 -0.73 -12.20
CA ALA A 39 6.44 -0.63 -10.78
C ALA A 39 7.64 0.01 -10.09
N THR A 40 7.41 1.11 -9.37
CA THR A 40 8.41 1.70 -8.48
C THR A 40 8.19 1.12 -7.09
N LEU A 41 9.20 0.49 -6.50
CA LEU A 41 9.21 -0.03 -5.13
C LEU A 41 10.41 0.54 -4.37
N GLY A 42 10.16 1.40 -3.39
CA GLY A 42 11.20 2.15 -2.71
C GLY A 42 12.00 3.00 -3.71
N SER A 43 13.30 2.70 -3.86
CA SER A 43 14.19 3.39 -4.80
C SER A 43 14.44 2.61 -6.09
N GLN A 44 13.75 1.48 -6.30
CA GLN A 44 13.96 0.60 -7.44
C GLN A 44 12.76 0.60 -8.37
N GLU A 45 13.02 0.35 -9.65
CA GLU A 45 11.99 0.20 -10.67
C GLU A 45 12.09 -1.17 -11.35
N TYR A 46 10.92 -1.74 -11.66
CA TYR A 46 10.79 -3.04 -12.28
C TYR A 46 9.78 -2.94 -13.41
N GLU A 47 10.15 -3.37 -14.62
CA GLU A 47 9.15 -3.62 -15.65
C GLU A 47 8.32 -4.84 -15.27
N VAL A 48 7.00 -4.73 -15.39
CA VAL A 48 6.04 -5.80 -15.09
C VAL A 48 5.14 -6.03 -16.28
N GLY A 49 4.76 -7.28 -16.51
CA GLY A 49 3.92 -7.71 -17.60
C GLY A 49 2.93 -8.80 -17.19
N VAL A 50 2.21 -9.32 -18.17
CA VAL A 50 1.15 -10.31 -17.97
C VAL A 50 1.63 -11.51 -17.14
N GLY A 51 0.90 -11.81 -16.07
CA GLY A 51 1.18 -12.91 -15.16
C GLY A 51 2.05 -12.54 -13.96
N ASP A 52 2.65 -11.35 -13.94
CA ASP A 52 3.41 -10.89 -12.78
C ASP A 52 2.49 -10.56 -11.61
N PHE A 53 2.95 -10.94 -10.42
CA PHE A 53 2.28 -10.69 -9.14
C PHE A 53 3.18 -9.82 -8.26
N MET A 54 2.58 -8.79 -7.67
CA MET A 54 3.24 -7.91 -6.71
C MET A 54 2.43 -7.92 -5.41
N GLY A 55 3.04 -8.35 -4.31
CA GLY A 55 2.42 -8.35 -2.98
C GLY A 55 3.09 -7.34 -2.07
N PHE A 56 2.28 -6.63 -1.28
CA PHE A 56 2.69 -5.57 -0.38
C PHE A 56 2.16 -5.89 1.02
N THR A 57 3.07 -6.24 1.92
CA THR A 57 2.79 -6.44 3.35
C THR A 57 2.43 -5.12 4.03
N ALA A 58 1.92 -5.19 5.26
CA ALA A 58 1.64 -4.04 6.11
C ALA A 58 2.57 -4.04 7.35
N PRO A 59 3.65 -3.23 7.40
CA PRO A 59 4.10 -2.30 6.36
C PRO A 59 4.93 -2.97 5.25
N SER A 60 5.04 -2.26 4.12
CA SER A 60 5.90 -2.59 2.96
C SER A 60 6.74 -1.38 2.55
N LEU A 61 7.55 -1.54 1.50
CA LEU A 61 8.16 -0.38 0.83
C LEU A 61 7.08 0.43 0.12
N PRO A 62 7.20 1.78 0.09
CA PRO A 62 6.28 2.58 -0.68
C PRO A 62 6.38 2.23 -2.15
N HIS A 63 5.24 2.26 -2.83
CA HIS A 63 5.13 1.77 -4.19
C HIS A 63 4.11 2.56 -5.02
N LYS A 64 4.26 2.46 -6.34
CA LYS A 64 3.30 2.90 -7.35
C LYS A 64 3.53 2.12 -8.64
N LEU A 65 2.53 2.11 -9.52
CA LEU A 65 2.63 1.54 -10.86
C LEU A 65 2.39 2.65 -11.88
N HIS A 66 3.24 2.75 -12.89
CA HIS A 66 3.03 3.67 -14.00
C HIS A 66 3.03 2.93 -15.34
N ASN A 67 2.28 3.44 -16.31
CA ASN A 67 2.25 2.90 -17.66
C ASN A 67 2.97 3.88 -18.62
N PRO A 68 4.27 3.70 -18.91
CA PRO A 68 4.98 4.55 -19.86
C PRO A 68 4.80 4.14 -21.33
N PHE A 69 3.98 3.11 -21.61
CA PHE A 69 3.84 2.50 -22.92
C PHE A 69 2.59 3.01 -23.65
N ASP A 70 2.37 2.49 -24.86
CA ASP A 70 1.34 2.93 -25.83
C ASP A 70 0.04 2.12 -25.78
N GLU A 71 0.00 1.05 -25.00
CA GLU A 71 -1.18 0.21 -24.78
C GLU A 71 -1.67 0.32 -23.32
N ASP A 72 -2.96 0.02 -23.10
CA ASP A 72 -3.52 -0.02 -21.74
C ASP A 72 -2.89 -1.16 -20.91
N LEU A 73 -2.56 -0.85 -19.65
CA LEU A 73 -2.20 -1.84 -18.64
C LEU A 73 -3.44 -2.23 -17.84
N VAL A 74 -3.78 -3.52 -17.83
CA VAL A 74 -4.94 -4.04 -17.11
C VAL A 74 -4.49 -5.00 -16.02
N TYR A 75 -4.97 -4.81 -14.80
CA TYR A 75 -4.59 -5.61 -13.65
C TYR A 75 -5.73 -5.76 -12.64
N LEU A 76 -5.65 -6.82 -11.82
CA LEU A 76 -6.41 -6.89 -10.58
C LEU A 76 -5.61 -6.19 -9.49
N MET A 77 -6.29 -5.35 -8.72
CA MET A 77 -5.80 -4.86 -7.44
C MET A 77 -6.72 -5.40 -6.35
N CYS A 78 -6.13 -5.89 -5.29
CA CYS A 78 -6.86 -6.30 -4.10
C CYS A 78 -6.19 -5.71 -2.87
N GLY A 79 -6.99 -5.19 -1.96
CA GLY A 79 -6.53 -4.70 -0.67
C GLY A 79 -7.49 -5.07 0.43
N GLU A 80 -6.96 -5.13 1.64
CA GLU A 80 -7.77 -5.27 2.84
C GLU A 80 -8.65 -4.03 3.08
N ARG A 81 -9.70 -4.22 3.88
CA ARG A 81 -10.63 -3.16 4.31
C ARG A 81 -10.74 -3.17 5.82
N ASN A 82 -9.61 -3.04 6.51
CA ASN A 82 -9.63 -2.92 7.96
C ASN A 82 -10.39 -1.67 8.39
N ALA A 83 -10.96 -1.64 9.60
CA ALA A 83 -11.67 -0.46 10.09
C ALA A 83 -10.74 0.74 10.26
N ILE A 84 -9.47 0.48 10.57
CA ILE A 84 -8.43 1.49 10.77
C ILE A 84 -7.25 1.14 9.89
N ASP A 85 -6.72 2.14 9.20
CA ASP A 85 -5.43 2.05 8.52
C ASP A 85 -4.71 3.40 8.56
N VAL A 86 -3.37 3.35 8.47
CA VAL A 86 -2.52 4.51 8.30
C VAL A 86 -1.79 4.32 7.00
N CYS A 87 -1.78 5.35 6.16
CA CYS A 87 -1.11 5.32 4.88
C CYS A 87 -0.16 6.51 4.76
N ASP A 88 1.09 6.24 4.45
CA ASP A 88 2.09 7.28 4.22
C ASP A 88 2.28 7.53 2.74
N TYR A 89 2.39 8.82 2.38
CA TYR A 89 2.68 9.30 1.03
C TYR A 89 4.01 10.07 1.01
N PRO A 90 5.16 9.38 0.97
CA PRO A 90 6.47 10.01 1.16
C PRO A 90 6.76 11.13 0.14
N SER A 91 6.33 10.97 -1.11
CA SER A 91 6.61 11.94 -2.17
C SER A 91 5.96 13.31 -1.95
N ILE A 92 4.89 13.36 -1.14
CA ILE A 92 4.18 14.61 -0.81
C ILE A 92 4.23 14.94 0.68
N GLY A 93 5.00 14.19 1.48
CA GLY A 93 5.16 14.41 2.91
C GLY A 93 3.86 14.34 3.71
N LYS A 94 2.90 13.48 3.31
CA LYS A 94 1.60 13.34 4.01
C LYS A 94 1.47 11.98 4.69
N ARG A 95 0.80 11.96 5.84
CA ARG A 95 0.26 10.75 6.47
C ARG A 95 -1.26 10.85 6.50
N MET A 96 -1.94 9.85 5.96
CA MET A 96 -3.39 9.72 5.98
C MET A 96 -3.81 8.69 7.03
N TYR A 97 -4.86 9.01 7.77
CA TYR A 97 -5.54 8.12 8.70
C TYR A 97 -6.90 7.79 8.14
N ARG A 98 -7.19 6.49 8.03
CA ARG A 98 -8.51 5.98 7.69
C ARG A 98 -9.14 5.38 8.94
N ILE A 99 -10.31 5.87 9.35
CA ILE A 99 -11.09 5.34 10.49
C ILE A 99 -12.53 5.21 10.06
N ASN A 100 -13.04 3.98 9.96
CA ASN A 100 -14.40 3.66 9.49
C ASN A 100 -14.78 4.45 8.22
N ASP A 101 -13.93 4.33 7.19
CA ASP A 101 -14.01 5.02 5.90
C ASP A 101 -13.79 6.54 5.89
N ALA A 102 -13.81 7.22 7.03
CA ALA A 102 -13.38 8.62 7.12
C ALA A 102 -11.87 8.71 6.89
N ARG A 103 -11.44 9.66 6.07
CA ARG A 103 -10.02 9.85 5.70
C ARG A 103 -9.60 11.28 5.99
N GLU A 104 -8.56 11.42 6.80
CA GLU A 104 -7.94 12.71 7.14
C GLU A 104 -6.43 12.61 6.93
N ALA A 105 -5.79 13.69 6.48
CA ALA A 105 -4.35 13.69 6.25
C ALA A 105 -3.68 14.88 6.94
N VAL A 106 -2.48 14.63 7.43
CA VAL A 106 -1.61 15.62 8.08
C VAL A 106 -0.26 15.66 7.37
N ASP A 107 0.41 16.81 7.40
CA ASP A 107 1.82 16.89 7.02
C ASP A 107 2.68 16.09 8.01
N GLN A 108 3.60 15.30 7.48
CA GLN A 108 4.46 14.43 8.31
C GLN A 108 5.41 15.24 9.20
N ASP A 109 5.79 16.45 8.78
CA ASP A 109 6.64 17.35 9.58
C ASP A 109 5.90 18.00 10.76
N ALA A 110 4.56 17.98 10.76
CA ALA A 110 3.73 18.42 11.87
C ALA A 110 3.52 17.33 12.93
N LEU A 111 3.88 16.07 12.65
CA LEU A 111 3.75 14.97 13.59
C LEU A 111 4.76 15.10 14.74
N GLN A 112 4.29 14.82 15.95
CA GLN A 112 5.11 14.79 17.16
C GLN A 112 5.19 13.37 17.70
N SER A 113 6.39 12.91 18.03
CA SER A 113 6.56 11.64 18.73
C SER A 113 6.17 11.81 20.20
N ILE A 114 5.28 10.94 20.66
CA ILE A 114 4.88 10.85 22.08
C ILE A 114 5.62 9.72 22.81
N GLY A 115 6.65 9.14 22.20
CA GLY A 115 7.34 7.94 22.66
C GLY A 115 6.66 6.64 22.23
N VAL A 116 7.36 5.51 22.41
CA VAL A 116 6.77 4.17 22.26
C VAL A 116 6.28 3.76 23.66
N PRO A 117 5.06 3.24 23.81
CA PRO A 117 4.65 2.60 25.06
C PRO A 117 5.70 1.55 25.46
N PRO A 118 5.99 1.34 26.76
CA PRO A 118 6.83 0.23 27.17
C PRO A 118 6.28 -1.06 26.57
N ALA A 119 7.17 -1.94 26.09
CA ALA A 119 6.76 -3.26 25.62
C ALA A 119 5.94 -3.93 26.74
N GLU A 120 4.77 -4.47 26.39
CA GLU A 120 4.04 -5.37 27.28
C GLU A 120 5.01 -6.50 27.69
N PRO A 121 5.13 -6.85 28.99
CA PRO A 121 5.93 -8.01 29.37
C PRO A 121 5.37 -9.24 28.68
N ASP A 122 6.24 -10.05 28.07
CA ASP A 122 5.86 -11.26 27.34
C ASP A 122 4.94 -12.13 28.20
N ALA A 123 3.72 -12.37 27.72
CA ALA A 123 2.70 -13.18 28.40
C ALA A 123 3.04 -14.69 28.48
N GLU A 124 4.27 -15.08 28.13
CA GLU A 124 4.70 -16.48 28.05
C GLU A 124 5.51 -16.97 29.28
N SER A 125 5.72 -16.14 30.31
CA SER A 125 6.50 -16.57 31.50
C SER A 125 5.71 -17.21 32.64
N GLU A 126 4.40 -17.50 32.50
CA GLU A 126 3.56 -18.07 33.58
C GLU A 126 3.20 -19.56 33.41
N LEU A 127 3.80 -20.29 32.46
CA LEU A 127 3.49 -21.71 32.23
C LEU A 127 4.50 -22.72 32.80
N ASP A 128 5.45 -22.31 33.64
CA ASP A 128 6.47 -23.22 34.21
C ASP A 128 6.44 -23.27 35.76
N GLY A 129 5.23 -23.41 36.33
CA GLY A 129 4.97 -23.59 37.76
C GLY A 129 4.40 -24.95 38.11
#